data_AF-A0A369KYM7-F1
#
_entry.id   AF-A0A369KYM7-F1
#
_cell.length_a   1.000
_cell.length_b   1.000
_cell.length_c   1.000
_cell.angle_alpha   90.00
_cell.angle_beta   90.00
_cell.angle_gamma   90.00
#
_symmetry.space_group_name_H-M   'P 1'
#
loop_
_entity.id
_entity.type
_entity.pdbx_description
1 polymer ?
#
loop_
_entity_poly.entity_id
_entity_poly.type
_entity_poly.pdbx_seq_one_letter_code
_entity_poly.pdbx_strand_id
1 'polypeptide(L)'
;MSQEQTPEVIVNMVSLHLRELIHDVNNALFVAKGFLEELSEDTQSRRYMDPAFDHENFGDMVSTINRNIEKIDTSVGKLRKFAKEEIFEKTGVPKPT
;
A
#
# COMPACT_ATOMS: atom_id res chain seq x y z
N MET A 1 24.17 -9.18 -26.75
CA MET A 1 23.22 -10.29 -26.73
C MET A 1 21.97 -9.80 -26.02
N SER A 2 20.90 -9.53 -26.75
CA SER A 2 19.59 -9.27 -26.18
C SER A 2 19.10 -10.57 -25.53
N GLN A 3 19.00 -10.60 -24.20
CA GLN A 3 18.28 -11.68 -23.53
C GLN A 3 16.83 -11.61 -24.02
N GLU A 4 16.41 -12.56 -24.84
CA GLU A 4 15.01 -12.70 -25.22
C GLU A 4 14.20 -12.92 -23.94
N GLN A 5 13.37 -11.93 -23.59
CA GLN A 5 12.42 -12.08 -22.49
C GLN A 5 11.35 -13.07 -22.94
N THR A 6 11.42 -14.30 -22.42
CA THR A 6 10.36 -15.29 -22.70
C THR A 6 9.07 -14.89 -21.96
N PRO A 7 7.89 -15.26 -22.47
CA PRO A 7 6.62 -14.99 -21.79
C PRO A 7 6.61 -15.45 -20.33
N GLU A 8 7.24 -16.59 -20.01
CA GLU A 8 7.34 -17.12 -18.63
C GLU A 8 8.14 -16.19 -17.72
N VAL A 9 9.25 -15.62 -18.22
CA VAL A 9 10.08 -14.67 -17.46
C VAL A 9 9.28 -13.39 -17.17
N ILE A 10 8.50 -12.91 -18.15
CA ILE A 10 7.63 -11.73 -17.99
C ILE A 10 6.55 -12.00 -16.94
N VAL A 11 5.85 -13.13 -17.04
CA VAL A 11 4.79 -13.52 -16.08
C VAL A 11 5.35 -13.66 -14.67
N ASN A 12 6.52 -14.29 -14.50
CA ASN A 12 7.19 -14.43 -13.20
C ASN A 12 7.59 -13.07 -12.62
N MET A 13 8.13 -12.18 -13.45
CA MET A 13 8.51 -10.82 -13.04
C MET A 13 7.28 -10.01 -12.59
N VAL A 14 6.21 -10.03 -13.37
CA VAL A 14 4.94 -9.34 -13.04
C VAL A 14 4.34 -9.92 -11.75
N SER A 15 4.35 -11.25 -11.60
CA SER A 15 3.86 -11.92 -10.40
C SER A 15 4.64 -11.53 -9.15
N LEU A 16 5.97 -11.38 -9.26
CA LEU A 16 6.82 -10.90 -8.17
C LEU A 16 6.46 -9.45 -7.79
N HIS A 17 6.38 -8.55 -8.77
CA HIS A 17 6.03 -7.14 -8.52
C HIS A 17 4.63 -6.98 -7.91
N LEU A 18 3.66 -7.79 -8.35
CA LEU A 18 2.33 -7.80 -7.75
C LEU A 18 2.36 -8.25 -6.29
N ARG A 19 3.16 -9.28 -5.95
CA ARG A 19 3.32 -9.74 -4.55
C ARG A 19 3.94 -8.65 -3.68
N GLU A 20 4.95 -7.96 -4.18
CA GLU A 20 5.60 -6.84 -3.46
C GLU A 20 4.60 -5.70 -3.22
N LEU A 21 3.84 -5.29 -4.23
CA LEU A 21 2.83 -4.24 -4.09
C LEU A 21 1.72 -4.63 -3.09
N ILE A 22 1.25 -5.87 -3.14
CA ILE A 22 0.26 -6.39 -2.18
C ILE A 22 0.83 -6.39 -0.77
N HIS A 23 2.07 -6.85 -0.61
CA HIS A 23 2.76 -6.84 0.68
C HIS A 23 2.88 -5.42 1.26
N ASP A 24 3.28 -4.44 0.45
CA ASP A 24 3.41 -3.05 0.87
C ASP A 24 2.07 -2.45 1.31
N VAL A 25 1.00 -2.73 0.58
CA VAL A 25 -0.36 -2.31 0.94
C VAL A 25 -0.79 -2.95 2.26
N ASN A 26 -0.57 -4.26 2.43
CA ASN A 26 -0.94 -4.96 3.65
C ASN A 26 -0.19 -4.44 4.87
N ASN A 27 1.11 -4.16 4.74
CA ASN A 27 1.91 -3.62 5.82
C ASN A 27 1.43 -2.21 6.22
N ALA A 28 1.18 -1.34 5.24
CA ALA A 28 0.67 0.00 5.51
C ALA A 28 -0.73 -0.02 6.16
N LEU A 29 -1.60 -0.94 5.71
CA LEU A 29 -2.92 -1.15 6.33
C LEU A 29 -2.82 -1.65 7.76
N PHE A 30 -1.91 -2.60 8.03
CA PHE A 30 -1.69 -3.13 9.37
C PHE A 30 -1.27 -2.04 10.36
N VAL A 31 -0.28 -1.22 9.97
CA VAL A 31 0.20 -0.11 10.79
C VAL A 31 -0.89 0.95 11.00
N ALA A 32 -1.59 1.35 9.93
CA ALA A 32 -2.66 2.34 10.04
C ALA A 32 -3.82 1.85 10.93
N LYS A 33 -4.16 0.56 10.85
CA LYS A 33 -5.18 -0.06 11.69
C LYS A 33 -4.81 -0.01 13.17
N GLY A 34 -3.57 -0.38 13.54
CA GLY A 34 -3.14 -0.36 14.94
C GLY A 34 -3.26 1.03 15.56
N PHE A 35 -2.75 2.05 14.88
CA PHE A 35 -2.89 3.44 15.36
C PHE A 35 -4.34 3.92 15.40
N LEU A 36 -5.20 3.51 14.46
CA LEU A 36 -6.62 3.87 14.51
C LEU A 36 -7.34 3.23 15.71
N GLU A 37 -6.96 2.01 16.09
CA GLU A 37 -7.50 1.34 17.29
C GLU A 37 -7.09 2.10 18.57
N GLU A 38 -5.82 2.50 18.68
CA GLU A 38 -5.31 3.31 19.80
C GLU A 38 -6.00 4.68 19.87
N LEU A 39 -6.09 5.41 18.75
CA LEU A 39 -6.78 6.69 18.68
C LEU A 39 -8.27 6.56 19.03
N SER A 40 -8.91 5.46 18.63
CA SER A 40 -10.30 5.19 18.97
C SER A 40 -10.47 5.01 20.48
N GLU A 41 -9.57 4.27 21.13
CA GLU A 41 -9.59 4.10 22.60
C GLU A 41 -9.43 5.45 23.31
N ASP A 42 -8.44 6.25 22.91
CA ASP A 42 -8.18 7.56 23.50
C ASP A 42 -9.34 8.53 23.30
N THR A 43 -10.00 8.48 22.14
CA THR A 43 -11.15 9.33 21.82
C THR A 43 -12.39 8.90 22.62
N GLN A 44 -12.67 7.60 22.69
CA GLN A 44 -13.83 7.06 23.41
C GLN A 44 -13.73 7.30 24.92
N SER A 45 -12.52 7.10 25.47
CA SER A 45 -12.23 7.35 26.88
C SER A 45 -12.08 8.84 27.23
N ARG A 46 -12.07 9.71 26.21
CA ARG A 46 -11.78 11.15 26.34
C ARG A 46 -10.44 11.43 27.05
N ARG A 47 -9.47 10.51 26.93
CA ARG A 47 -8.13 10.67 27.52
C ARG A 47 -7.43 11.93 27.03
N TYR A 48 -7.72 12.38 25.81
CA TYR A 48 -7.22 13.65 25.26
C TYR A 48 -7.66 14.90 26.03
N MET A 49 -8.56 14.79 27.01
CA MET A 49 -8.92 15.90 27.90
C MET A 49 -8.10 15.92 29.20
N ASP A 50 -7.32 14.87 29.47
CA ASP A 50 -6.46 14.79 30.64
C ASP A 50 -5.23 15.71 30.46
N PRO A 51 -4.90 16.60 31.41
CA PRO A 51 -3.69 17.41 31.36
C PRO A 51 -2.38 16.61 31.26
N ALA A 52 -2.38 15.34 31.66
CA ALA A 52 -1.23 14.43 31.53
C ALA A 52 -1.20 13.67 30.19
N PHE A 53 -2.15 13.93 29.29
CA PHE A 53 -2.22 13.26 28.00
C PHE A 53 -1.08 13.69 27.07
N ASP A 54 -0.49 12.71 26.40
CA ASP A 54 0.59 12.95 25.45
C ASP A 54 0.02 13.36 24.08
N HIS A 55 -0.23 14.65 23.92
CA HIS A 55 -0.72 15.23 22.68
C HIS A 55 0.30 15.18 21.53
N GLU A 56 1.60 15.10 21.83
CA GLU A 56 2.65 14.99 20.81
C GLU A 56 2.57 13.61 20.16
N ASN A 57 2.55 12.55 20.98
CA ASN A 57 2.37 11.18 20.52
C ASN A 57 1.05 11.00 19.75
N PHE A 58 -0.05 11.59 20.22
CA PHE A 58 -1.32 11.57 19.48
C PHE A 58 -1.22 12.19 18.09
N GLY A 59 -0.51 13.33 17.97
CA GLY A 59 -0.24 13.97 16.68
C GLY A 59 0.64 13.10 15.76
N ASP A 60 1.62 12.41 16.32
CA ASP A 60 2.50 11.48 15.60
C ASP A 60 1.75 10.25 15.08
N MET A 61 0.80 9.71 15.85
CA MET A 61 -0.08 8.63 15.42
C MET A 61 -0.92 9.04 14.21
N VAL A 62 -1.58 10.20 14.28
CA VAL A 62 -2.39 10.75 13.18
C VAL A 62 -1.52 10.97 11.93
N SER A 63 -0.34 11.54 12.10
CA SER A 63 0.62 11.76 11.00
C SER A 63 1.08 10.44 10.38
N THR A 64 1.30 9.42 11.20
CA THR A 64 1.68 8.09 10.73
C THR A 64 0.56 7.40 9.95
N ILE A 65 -0.69 7.55 10.38
CA ILE A 65 -1.85 7.04 9.63
C ILE A 65 -1.92 7.70 8.25
N ASN A 66 -1.84 9.04 8.18
CA ASN A 66 -1.88 9.78 6.92
C ASN A 66 -0.79 9.31 5.95
N ARG A 67 0.46 9.21 6.42
CA ARG A 67 1.57 8.71 5.59
C ARG A 67 1.33 7.29 5.07
N ASN A 68 0.72 6.41 5.86
CA ASN A 68 0.42 5.04 5.42
C ASN A 68 -0.75 5.00 4.43
N ILE A 69 -1.76 5.86 4.59
CA ILE A 69 -2.84 6.02 3.61
C ILE A 69 -2.29 6.49 2.26
N GLU A 70 -1.36 7.45 2.24
CA GLU A 70 -0.70 7.91 1.01
C GLU A 70 0.10 6.80 0.32
N LYS A 71 0.81 5.96 1.10
CA LYS A 71 1.50 4.78 0.57
C LYS A 71 0.52 3.79 -0.06
N ILE A 72 -0.61 3.53 0.59
CA ILE A 72 -1.67 2.67 0.06
C ILE A 72 -2.21 3.24 -1.25
N ASP A 73 -2.56 4.52 -1.30
CA ASP A 73 -3.09 5.15 -2.51
C ASP A 73 -2.08 5.07 -3.68
N THR A 74 -0.80 5.34 -3.40
CA THR A 74 0.28 5.20 -4.38
C THR A 74 0.38 3.76 -4.92
N SER A 75 0.36 2.76 -4.04
CA SER A 75 0.45 1.35 -4.44
C SER A 75 -0.80 0.87 -5.18
N VAL A 76 -1.99 1.30 -4.77
CA VAL A 76 -3.25 1.06 -5.50
C VAL A 76 -3.21 1.73 -6.87
N GLY A 77 -2.67 2.94 -6.99
CA GLY A 77 -2.44 3.62 -8.26
C GLY A 77 -1.55 2.81 -9.20
N LYS A 78 -0.48 2.21 -8.69
CA LYS A 78 0.39 1.28 -9.46
C LYS A 78 -0.38 0.04 -9.89
N LEU A 79 -1.12 -0.62 -8.98
CA LEU A 79 -1.94 -1.79 -9.30
C LEU A 79 -2.99 -1.48 -10.38
N ARG A 80 -3.63 -0.31 -10.34
CA ARG A 80 -4.60 0.12 -11.36
C ARG A 80 -3.95 0.29 -12.74
N LYS A 81 -2.71 0.78 -12.81
CA LYS A 81 -1.97 0.86 -14.08
C LYS A 81 -1.69 -0.54 -14.63
N PHE A 82 -1.28 -1.48 -13.78
CA PHE A 82 -1.12 -2.89 -14.17
C PHE A 82 -2.43 -3.53 -14.66
N ALA A 83 -3.57 -3.17 -14.04
CA ALA A 83 -4.87 -3.74 -14.36
C ALA A 83 -5.55 -3.10 -15.59
N LYS A 84 -5.30 -1.81 -15.89
CA LYS A 84 -6.04 -1.07 -16.93
C LYS A 84 -5.47 -1.22 -18.33
N GLU A 85 -4.17 -1.07 -18.57
CA GLU A 85 -3.64 -1.04 -19.95
C GLU A 85 -2.10 -0.97 -19.95
N GLU A 86 -1.48 -1.38 -21.06
CA GLU A 86 -0.05 -1.35 -21.43
C GLU A 86 0.84 -2.60 -21.25
N ILE A 87 0.58 -3.57 -20.36
CA ILE A 87 1.49 -4.74 -20.31
C ILE A 87 1.45 -5.54 -21.62
N PHE A 88 0.27 -5.85 -22.14
CA PHE A 88 0.14 -6.63 -23.38
C PHE A 88 0.61 -5.83 -24.61
N GLU A 89 0.38 -4.52 -24.63
CA GLU A 89 0.81 -3.64 -25.73
C GLU A 89 2.33 -3.41 -25.74
N LYS A 90 3.00 -3.34 -24.57
CA LYS A 90 4.46 -3.16 -24.47
C LYS A 90 5.26 -4.45 -24.54
N THR A 91 4.68 -5.60 -24.18
CA THR A 91 5.38 -6.90 -24.18
C THR A 91 5.19 -7.69 -25.47
N GLY A 92 4.30 -7.25 -26.36
CA GLY A 92 3.98 -7.98 -27.60
C GLY A 92 3.21 -9.28 -27.37
N VAL A 93 2.76 -9.56 -26.14
CA VAL A 93 1.97 -10.75 -25.81
C VAL A 93 0.50 -10.47 -26.14
N PRO A 94 -0.18 -11.31 -26.95
CA PRO A 94 -1.58 -11.12 -27.29
C PRO A 94 -2.48 -11.23 -26.05
N LYS A 95 -3.51 -10.38 -25.95
CA LYS A 95 -4.54 -10.47 -24.90
C LYS A 95 -5.17 -11.87 -24.94
N PRO A 96 -5.33 -12.56 -23.79
CA PRO A 96 -6.06 -13.83 -23.76
C PRO A 96 -7.52 -13.58 -24.17
N THR A 97 -8.01 -14.37 -25.13
CA THR A 97 -9.42 -14.42 -25.58
C THR A 97 -10.31 -15.08 -24.55
#